data_AF-A0A7K1AUV2-F1
#
_entry.id   AF-A0A7K1AUV2-F1
#
_cell.length_a   1.000
_cell.length_b   1.000
_cell.length_c   1.000
_cell.angle_alpha   90.00
_cell.angle_beta   90.00
_cell.angle_gamma   90.00
#
_symmetry.space_group_name_H-M   'P 1'
#
loop_
_entity.id
_entity.type
_entity.pdbx_description
1 polymer ?
#
loop_
_entity_poly.entity_id
_entity_poly.type
_entity_poly.pdbx_seq_one_letter_code
_entity_poly.pdbx_strand_id
1 'polypeptide(L)'
;MDFFSKLFAKRGPSEVSVASYLNPHSSLGELDLYLIGEGRHEQLWKALGAQVKRDEAGALLGTAFSVWAPNAHAVSLIGDHNYWDRNTHQMFRVGSSGIWEIFIADVSEGTKYKFAVCGIDGHWVDHADPMARATEIPPLTASVVEESSYVWNDSAWIEKRSQFQSWRSAVSVYEVHLGSWKLGLSYRELATELVAYVQQQGFTHVEFLPVTEHPYGPSWGYQVTSFFAPTSRFGSPDEFKFLVDALHNAGIGVILDWVPAHFPKDEWALAKFDGTALYEHADPRLGEHPDWGTLIFNFGRNEVRNFLVASALYWLTEFHIDGLRVDAVASMLYLDYSREE
;
A
#
# COMPACT_ATOMS: atom_id res chain seq x y z
N MET A 1 18.09 10.81 -27.84
CA MET A 1 19.37 11.54 -27.92
C MET A 1 19.05 12.94 -28.41
N ASP A 2 19.39 14.07 -27.80
CA ASP A 2 20.36 14.38 -26.76
C ASP A 2 20.20 15.89 -26.51
N PHE A 3 19.74 16.33 -25.33
CA PHE A 3 20.02 17.70 -24.83
C PHE A 3 19.67 17.90 -23.35
N PHE A 4 18.64 17.21 -22.82
CA PHE A 4 18.23 17.36 -21.41
C PHE A 4 18.83 16.33 -20.45
N SER A 5 19.35 15.19 -20.94
CA SER A 5 19.90 14.11 -20.10
C SER A 5 21.39 14.27 -19.76
N LYS A 6 22.10 15.24 -20.35
CA LYS A 6 23.56 15.41 -20.16
C LYS A 6 23.97 16.43 -19.09
N LEU A 7 23.01 17.06 -18.40
CA LEU A 7 23.30 18.07 -17.37
C LEU A 7 23.37 17.53 -15.93
N PHE A 8 23.05 16.25 -15.70
CA PHE A 8 23.08 15.64 -14.36
C PHE A 8 24.22 14.64 -14.12
N ALA A 9 25.21 14.58 -15.01
CA ALA A 9 26.39 13.74 -14.83
C ALA A 9 27.57 14.56 -14.24
N LYS A 10 27.50 14.91 -12.96
CA LYS A 10 28.67 15.26 -12.12
C LYS A 10 28.40 14.89 -10.66
N ARG A 11 29.26 14.01 -10.12
CA ARG A 11 29.32 13.60 -8.71
C ARG A 11 29.63 14.79 -7.78
N GLY A 12 28.85 14.90 -6.69
CA GLY A 12 29.18 15.54 -5.41
C GLY A 12 28.22 16.67 -4.98
N PRO A 13 27.99 16.92 -3.67
CA PRO A 13 28.40 16.18 -2.47
C PRO A 13 27.28 15.26 -1.95
N SER A 14 27.57 14.45 -0.92
CA SER A 14 26.59 13.71 -0.12
C SER A 14 25.30 14.52 0.07
N GLU A 15 24.16 13.97 -0.34
CA GLU A 15 22.87 14.49 0.09
C GLU A 15 22.92 14.62 1.61
N VAL A 16 22.69 15.84 2.09
CA VAL A 16 22.49 16.06 3.51
C VAL A 16 21.13 15.42 3.81
N SER A 17 21.18 14.12 4.12
CA SER A 17 20.17 13.49 4.94
C SER A 17 20.01 14.41 6.13
N VAL A 18 18.81 14.94 6.32
CA VAL A 18 18.42 15.50 7.61
C VAL A 18 18.24 14.28 8.51
N ALA A 19 19.37 13.64 8.84
CA ALA A 19 19.49 12.77 9.97
C ALA A 19 19.05 13.63 11.15
N SER A 20 17.79 13.49 11.54
CA SER A 20 17.38 13.86 12.88
C SER A 20 18.41 13.23 13.82
N TYR A 21 18.92 13.97 14.80
CA TYR A 21 19.79 13.38 15.83
C TYR A 21 19.14 12.15 16.49
N LEU A 22 17.81 12.03 16.39
CA LEU A 22 17.00 10.95 16.92
C LEU A 22 16.77 9.79 15.91
N ASN A 23 16.96 10.04 14.61
CA ASN A 23 16.87 9.02 13.55
C ASN A 23 17.90 9.29 12.43
N PRO A 24 19.13 8.76 12.54
CA PRO A 24 20.16 8.97 11.52
C PRO A 24 19.88 8.25 10.20
N HIS A 25 18.91 7.34 10.18
CA HIS A 25 18.51 6.56 9.01
C HIS A 25 17.13 6.95 8.48
N SER A 26 16.65 8.16 8.81
CA SER A 26 15.38 8.67 8.28
C SER A 26 15.37 8.63 6.76
N SER A 27 14.27 8.13 6.19
CA SER A 27 13.98 8.21 4.76
C SER A 27 13.40 9.56 4.34
N LEU A 28 13.12 10.47 5.28
CA LEU A 28 12.34 11.67 5.03
C LEU A 28 13.23 12.91 4.97
N GLY A 29 13.44 13.42 3.76
CA GLY A 29 14.03 14.74 3.52
C GLY A 29 13.00 15.86 3.58
N GLU A 30 13.48 17.12 3.57
CA GLU A 30 12.59 18.30 3.55
C GLU A 30 11.65 18.31 2.34
N LEU A 31 12.14 17.85 1.18
CA LEU A 31 11.33 17.73 -0.04
C LEU A 31 10.22 16.69 0.12
N ASP A 32 10.50 15.55 0.75
CA ASP A 32 9.48 14.52 0.98
C ASP A 32 8.37 15.05 1.87
N LEU A 33 8.73 15.69 2.98
CA LEU A 33 7.77 16.31 3.90
C LEU A 33 6.91 17.38 3.21
N TYR A 34 7.53 18.21 2.35
CA TYR A 34 6.81 19.22 1.57
C TYR A 34 5.82 18.59 0.58
N LEU A 35 6.27 17.58 -0.19
CA LEU A 35 5.42 16.91 -1.18
C LEU A 35 4.28 16.12 -0.51
N ILE A 36 4.52 15.54 0.67
CA ILE A 36 3.48 14.88 1.46
C ILE A 36 2.43 15.90 1.92
N GLY A 37 2.84 17.05 2.46
CA GLY A 37 1.93 18.11 2.90
C GLY A 37 1.10 18.73 1.77
N GLU A 38 1.67 18.85 0.57
CA GLU A 38 0.96 19.29 -0.64
C GLU A 38 0.09 18.18 -1.27
N GLY A 39 0.26 16.94 -0.81
CA GLY A 39 -0.39 15.75 -1.35
C GLY A 39 -0.04 15.48 -2.81
N ARG A 40 1.26 15.52 -3.13
CA ARG A 40 1.85 15.30 -4.47
C ARG A 40 3.07 14.36 -4.46
N HIS A 41 3.29 13.61 -3.39
CA HIS A 41 4.39 12.67 -3.31
C HIS A 41 4.05 11.36 -4.04
N GLU A 42 4.47 11.25 -5.29
CA GLU A 42 4.12 10.13 -6.20
C GLU A 42 4.66 8.75 -5.76
N GLN A 43 5.75 8.72 -4.98
CA GLN A 43 6.37 7.48 -4.47
C GLN A 43 6.26 7.36 -2.94
N LEU A 44 5.07 7.68 -2.39
CA LEU A 44 4.86 7.77 -0.93
C LEU A 44 5.32 6.50 -0.18
N TRP A 45 5.17 5.33 -0.79
CA TRP A 45 5.57 4.03 -0.23
C TRP A 45 7.08 3.84 -0.05
N LYS A 46 7.92 4.74 -0.58
CA LYS A 46 9.37 4.77 -0.31
C LYS A 46 9.73 5.68 0.85
N ALA A 47 8.85 6.63 1.16
CA ALA A 47 9.02 7.62 2.21
C ALA A 47 8.45 7.11 3.54
N LEU A 48 7.21 6.60 3.52
CA LEU A 48 6.46 6.15 4.68
C LEU A 48 6.46 4.62 4.86
N GLY A 49 6.01 4.17 6.04
CA GLY A 49 5.91 2.76 6.43
C GLY A 49 7.24 2.18 6.95
N ALA A 50 7.36 0.86 6.93
CA ALA A 50 8.60 0.16 7.27
C ALA A 50 9.55 0.06 6.06
N GLN A 51 10.80 0.49 6.24
CA GLN A 51 11.85 0.51 5.21
C GLN A 51 13.13 -0.16 5.75
N VAL A 52 13.50 -1.31 5.21
CA VAL A 52 14.75 -1.98 5.56
C VAL A 52 15.92 -1.12 5.09
N LYS A 53 16.92 -0.95 5.95
CA LYS A 53 18.14 -0.19 5.70
C LYS A 53 19.33 -1.12 5.70
N ARG A 54 20.15 -1.02 4.66
CA ARG A 54 21.40 -1.76 4.49
C ARG A 54 22.55 -0.80 4.29
N ASP A 55 23.76 -1.23 4.66
CA ASP A 55 24.98 -0.47 4.37
C ASP A 55 25.42 -0.62 2.91
N GLU A 56 26.52 0.04 2.54
CA GLU A 56 27.08 -0.02 1.17
C GLU A 56 27.52 -1.44 0.76
N ALA A 57 27.80 -2.32 1.71
CA ALA A 57 28.16 -3.72 1.47
C ALA A 57 26.93 -4.65 1.43
N GLY A 58 25.72 -4.13 1.66
CA GLY A 58 24.47 -4.87 1.69
C GLY A 58 24.16 -5.54 3.03
N ALA A 59 24.96 -5.30 4.09
CA ALA A 59 24.68 -5.80 5.42
C ALA A 59 23.50 -5.06 6.05
N LEU A 60 22.67 -5.79 6.81
CA LEU A 60 21.50 -5.24 7.50
C LEU A 60 21.95 -4.23 8.56
N LEU A 61 21.40 -3.02 8.51
CA LEU A 61 21.51 -2.04 9.59
C LEU A 61 20.30 -2.13 10.53
N GLY A 62 19.10 -2.30 9.96
CA GLY A 62 17.84 -2.32 10.69
C GLY A 62 16.69 -1.86 9.82
N THR A 63 15.60 -1.43 10.44
CA THR A 63 14.40 -0.94 9.73
C THR A 63 14.00 0.44 10.26
N ALA A 64 13.77 1.37 9.34
CA ALA A 64 13.18 2.68 9.63
C ALA A 64 11.66 2.58 9.49
N PHE A 65 10.93 3.09 10.48
CA PHE A 65 9.48 3.09 10.51
C PHE A 65 8.96 4.52 10.53
N SER A 66 7.91 4.79 9.78
CA SER A 66 7.24 6.09 9.83
C SER A 66 5.75 6.00 9.55
N VAL A 67 4.98 6.85 10.23
CA VAL A 67 3.50 6.85 10.15
C VAL A 67 2.94 8.25 10.33
N TRP A 68 1.88 8.58 9.57
CA TRP A 68 1.19 9.85 9.67
C TRP A 68 0.06 9.79 10.69
N ALA A 69 0.19 10.54 11.79
CA ALA A 69 -0.77 10.62 12.89
C ALA A 69 -0.68 12.02 13.56
N PRO A 70 -1.12 13.09 12.88
CA PRO A 70 -0.82 14.47 13.25
C PRO A 70 -1.39 14.91 14.62
N ASN A 71 -2.51 14.32 15.04
CA ASN A 71 -3.20 14.67 16.28
C ASN A 71 -2.88 13.71 17.44
N ALA A 72 -2.13 12.64 17.20
CA ALA A 72 -1.76 11.69 18.23
C ALA A 72 -0.95 12.38 19.34
N HIS A 73 -1.19 11.99 20.59
CA HIS A 73 -0.38 12.41 21.72
C HIS A 73 0.96 11.68 21.77
N ALA A 74 0.97 10.40 21.38
CA ALA A 74 2.15 9.57 21.34
C ALA A 74 1.95 8.43 20.33
N VAL A 75 3.04 7.96 19.74
CA VAL A 75 3.05 6.75 18.92
C VAL A 75 4.23 5.90 19.36
N SER A 76 4.03 4.60 19.50
CA SER A 76 5.08 3.63 19.77
C SER A 76 5.05 2.51 18.74
N LEU A 77 6.22 2.02 18.36
CA LEU A 77 6.33 0.78 17.59
C LEU A 77 6.21 -0.41 18.53
N ILE A 78 5.33 -1.35 18.22
CA ILE A 78 5.20 -2.63 18.93
C ILE A 78 5.37 -3.77 17.95
N GLY A 79 5.92 -4.90 18.39
CA GLY A 79 6.06 -6.07 17.54
C GLY A 79 6.89 -7.18 18.19
N ASP A 80 7.22 -8.18 17.39
CA ASP A 80 7.94 -9.37 17.88
C ASP A 80 9.28 -9.01 18.54
N HIS A 81 10.00 -8.04 17.97
CA HIS A 81 11.31 -7.57 18.45
C HIS A 81 11.28 -6.98 19.87
N ASN A 82 10.11 -6.56 20.37
CA ASN A 82 9.95 -5.91 21.66
C ASN A 82 8.85 -6.53 22.54
N TYR A 83 8.44 -7.77 22.20
CA TYR A 83 7.39 -8.50 22.90
C TYR A 83 6.06 -7.72 23.01
N TRP A 84 5.76 -6.91 21.99
CA TRP A 84 4.55 -6.09 21.92
C TRP A 84 4.41 -5.06 23.06
N ASP A 85 5.53 -4.62 23.66
CA ASP A 85 5.54 -3.61 24.73
C ASP A 85 5.68 -2.18 24.20
N ARG A 86 4.57 -1.42 24.25
CA ARG A 86 4.50 -0.01 23.82
C ARG A 86 5.42 0.95 24.56
N ASN A 87 5.98 0.57 25.71
CA ASN A 87 6.85 1.46 26.50
C ASN A 87 8.30 1.46 26.01
N THR A 88 8.67 0.53 25.11
CA THR A 88 10.07 0.28 24.74
C THR A 88 10.55 1.12 23.56
N HIS A 89 9.69 1.36 22.56
CA HIS A 89 10.07 1.97 21.29
C HIS A 89 9.13 3.14 20.92
N GLN A 90 9.21 4.22 21.70
CA GLN A 90 8.47 5.46 21.44
C GLN A 90 9.01 6.16 20.19
N MET A 91 8.11 6.54 19.29
CA MET A 91 8.45 7.25 18.06
C MET A 91 8.53 8.76 18.31
N PHE A 92 9.24 9.47 17.43
CA PHE A 92 9.40 10.92 17.52
C PHE A 92 8.68 11.61 16.37
N ARG A 93 8.03 12.73 16.66
CA ARG A 93 7.35 13.54 15.65
C ARG A 93 8.35 14.38 14.84
N VAL A 94 8.26 14.32 13.52
CA VAL A 94 9.10 15.06 12.57
C VAL A 94 8.52 16.45 12.32
N GLY A 95 9.01 17.46 13.04
CA GLY A 95 8.58 18.84 12.88
C GLY A 95 7.05 19.01 13.00
N SER A 96 6.46 19.82 12.12
CA SER A 96 5.02 20.08 12.11
C SER A 96 4.21 19.17 11.18
N SER A 97 4.85 18.24 10.45
CA SER A 97 4.19 17.40 9.43
C SER A 97 3.14 16.44 10.01
N GLY A 98 3.28 16.09 11.30
CA GLY A 98 2.45 15.07 11.93
C GLY A 98 2.87 13.64 11.59
N ILE A 99 4.02 13.47 10.94
CA ILE A 99 4.67 12.17 10.74
C ILE A 99 5.49 11.84 11.98
N TRP A 100 5.38 10.59 12.43
CA TRP A 100 6.17 10.00 13.50
C TRP A 100 7.20 9.05 12.88
N GLU A 101 8.41 9.01 13.43
CA GLU A 101 9.47 8.12 12.96
C GLU A 101 10.24 7.44 14.10
N ILE A 102 10.82 6.29 13.78
CA ILE A 102 11.84 5.62 14.60
C ILE A 102 12.70 4.71 13.72
N PHE A 103 13.95 4.48 14.10
CA PHE A 103 14.79 3.45 13.50
C PHE A 103 15.16 2.40 14.55
N ILE A 104 14.97 1.13 14.21
CA ILE A 104 15.33 0.00 15.05
C ILE A 104 16.44 -0.82 14.37
N ALA A 105 17.57 -0.94 15.05
CA ALA A 105 18.68 -1.76 14.60
C ALA A 105 18.31 -3.25 14.56
N ASP A 106 18.94 -4.00 13.67
CA ASP A 106 18.83 -5.47 13.57
C ASP A 106 17.42 -6.04 13.33
N VAL A 107 16.42 -5.18 13.03
CA VAL A 107 15.10 -5.61 12.56
C VAL A 107 15.16 -5.85 11.06
N SER A 108 14.90 -7.10 10.65
CA SER A 108 14.88 -7.54 9.26
C SER A 108 13.45 -7.74 8.74
N GLU A 109 13.35 -8.04 7.44
CA GLU A 109 12.15 -8.60 6.82
C GLU A 109 11.57 -9.78 7.63
N GLY A 110 10.25 -9.97 7.53
CA GLY A 110 9.49 -10.98 8.26
C GLY A 110 9.08 -10.57 9.69
N THR A 111 9.65 -9.50 10.24
CA THR A 111 9.28 -9.01 11.57
C THR A 111 7.86 -8.47 11.58
N LYS A 112 7.03 -8.96 12.50
CA LYS A 112 5.65 -8.46 12.68
C LYS A 112 5.65 -7.25 13.58
N TYR A 113 4.83 -6.26 13.22
CA TYR A 113 4.72 -5.01 13.97
C TYR A 113 3.36 -4.34 13.79
N LYS A 114 3.11 -3.38 14.69
CA LYS A 114 2.00 -2.42 14.67
C LYS A 114 2.46 -1.08 15.22
N PHE A 115 1.65 -0.05 14.99
CA PHE A 115 1.79 1.23 15.67
C PHE A 115 0.77 1.32 16.80
N ALA A 116 1.25 1.35 18.05
CA ALA A 116 0.42 1.73 19.18
C ALA A 116 0.26 3.25 19.13
N VAL A 117 -0.95 3.74 18.87
CA VAL A 117 -1.25 5.17 18.73
C VAL A 117 -2.10 5.61 19.92
N CYS A 118 -1.62 6.62 20.63
CA CYS A 118 -2.40 7.34 21.64
C CYS A 118 -3.12 8.49 20.94
N GLY A 119 -4.42 8.34 20.74
CA GLY A 119 -5.24 9.35 20.10
C GLY A 119 -5.32 10.65 20.91
N ILE A 120 -5.88 11.69 20.29
CA ILE A 120 -6.14 12.97 20.98
C ILE A 120 -7.12 12.85 22.16
N ASP A 121 -7.89 11.77 22.21
CA ASP A 121 -8.79 11.41 23.29
C ASP A 121 -8.08 10.67 24.45
N GLY A 122 -6.78 10.38 24.29
CA GLY A 122 -5.97 9.64 25.25
C GLY A 122 -6.17 8.12 25.21
N HIS A 123 -6.97 7.59 24.28
CA HIS A 123 -7.14 6.16 24.10
C HIS A 123 -5.98 5.58 23.28
N TRP A 124 -5.57 4.36 23.61
CA TRP A 124 -4.52 3.64 22.89
C TRP A 124 -5.13 2.56 22.02
N VAL A 125 -4.77 2.57 20.74
CA VAL A 125 -5.17 1.56 19.76
C VAL A 125 -3.93 1.03 19.04
N ASP A 126 -3.87 -0.28 18.83
CA ASP A 126 -2.79 -0.94 18.11
C ASP A 126 -3.16 -1.09 16.63
N HIS A 127 -2.73 -0.12 15.83
CA HIS A 127 -3.03 -0.04 14.41
C HIS A 127 -2.05 -0.83 13.55
N ALA A 128 -2.58 -1.49 12.52
CA ALA A 128 -1.78 -1.91 11.37
C ALA A 128 -1.18 -0.68 10.66
N ASP A 129 -0.02 -0.83 10.04
CA ASP A 129 0.59 0.22 9.22
C ASP A 129 -0.28 0.52 8.00
N PRO A 130 -0.78 1.76 7.81
CA PRO A 130 -1.47 2.17 6.58
C PRO A 130 -0.65 1.90 5.31
N MET A 131 0.68 1.95 5.43
CA MET A 131 1.66 1.74 4.35
C MET A 131 2.25 0.32 4.38
N ALA A 132 1.61 -0.64 5.04
CA ALA A 132 2.06 -2.02 5.09
C ALA A 132 2.22 -2.62 3.69
N ARG A 133 3.39 -3.19 3.41
CA ARG A 133 3.73 -3.89 2.15
C ARG A 133 3.51 -5.41 2.23
N ALA A 134 3.44 -5.94 3.45
CA ALA A 134 3.04 -7.30 3.76
C ALA A 134 2.28 -7.34 5.09
N THR A 135 1.49 -8.39 5.28
CA THR A 135 0.56 -8.57 6.41
C THR A 135 0.57 -10.00 6.91
N GLU A 136 0.13 -10.21 8.14
CA GLU A 136 -0.24 -11.54 8.61
C GLU A 136 -1.51 -12.06 7.93
N ILE A 137 -1.67 -13.38 7.89
CA ILE A 137 -2.87 -14.03 7.35
C ILE A 137 -4.07 -13.73 8.26
N PRO A 138 -5.18 -13.17 7.72
CA PRO A 138 -6.39 -12.94 8.49
C PRO A 138 -6.87 -14.21 9.23
N PRO A 139 -7.37 -14.10 10.47
CA PRO A 139 -7.83 -12.88 11.14
C PRO A 139 -6.74 -12.10 11.91
N LEU A 140 -5.46 -12.46 11.76
CA LEU A 140 -4.37 -11.69 12.32
C LEU A 140 -4.21 -10.35 11.57
N THR A 141 -3.66 -9.35 12.26
CA THR A 141 -3.75 -7.95 11.82
C THR A 141 -2.42 -7.21 11.90
N ALA A 142 -1.32 -7.87 12.25
CA ALA A 142 -0.03 -7.20 12.24
C ALA A 142 0.45 -6.96 10.80
N SER A 143 1.13 -5.84 10.62
CA SER A 143 1.93 -5.58 9.44
C SER A 143 3.24 -6.38 9.54
N VAL A 144 3.82 -6.72 8.41
CA VAL A 144 5.08 -7.47 8.32
C VAL A 144 6.09 -6.61 7.59
N VAL A 145 7.31 -6.50 8.14
CA VAL A 145 8.41 -5.81 7.47
C VAL A 145 8.75 -6.60 6.21
N GLU A 146 8.79 -5.92 5.07
CA GLU A 146 8.97 -6.52 3.76
C GLU A 146 10.15 -5.91 3.02
N GLU A 147 10.93 -6.76 2.37
CA GLU A 147 12.03 -6.36 1.49
C GLU A 147 12.02 -7.27 0.25
N SER A 148 11.36 -6.80 -0.81
CA SER A 148 11.29 -7.54 -2.08
C SER A 148 12.70 -7.78 -2.65
N SER A 149 12.95 -9.03 -3.05
CA SER A 149 14.15 -9.42 -3.80
C SER A 149 13.82 -9.91 -5.21
N TYR A 150 12.55 -9.76 -5.63
CA TYR A 150 12.06 -10.24 -6.91
C TYR A 150 12.74 -9.54 -8.08
N VAL A 151 13.21 -10.33 -9.05
CA VAL A 151 13.78 -9.85 -10.31
C VAL A 151 12.82 -10.19 -11.43
N TRP A 152 12.22 -9.16 -12.02
CA TRP A 152 11.26 -9.28 -13.12
C TRP A 152 11.90 -9.79 -14.41
N ASN A 153 11.13 -10.58 -15.17
CA ASN A 153 11.50 -11.07 -16.50
C ASN A 153 10.53 -10.62 -17.61
N ASP A 154 9.79 -9.53 -17.41
CA ASP A 154 8.72 -9.06 -18.29
C ASP A 154 9.09 -7.81 -19.12
N SER A 155 10.38 -7.46 -19.23
CA SER A 155 10.80 -6.20 -19.88
C SER A 155 10.25 -6.04 -21.31
N ALA A 156 10.14 -7.14 -22.08
CA ALA A 156 9.55 -7.11 -23.42
C ALA A 156 8.04 -6.81 -23.41
N TRP A 157 7.32 -7.28 -22.38
CA TRP A 157 5.91 -6.93 -22.17
C TRP A 157 5.77 -5.45 -21.86
N ILE A 158 6.55 -4.92 -20.91
CA ILE A 158 6.51 -3.51 -20.51
C ILE A 158 6.82 -2.58 -21.69
N GLU A 159 7.81 -2.91 -22.52
CA GLU A 159 8.11 -2.14 -23.73
C GLU A 159 6.92 -2.14 -24.70
N LYS A 160 6.32 -3.30 -24.96
CA LYS A 160 5.14 -3.43 -25.83
C LYS A 160 3.93 -2.67 -25.27
N ARG A 161 3.70 -2.75 -23.95
CA ARG A 161 2.61 -2.07 -23.24
C ARG A 161 2.69 -0.56 -23.40
N SER A 162 3.89 0.03 -23.39
CA SER A 162 4.07 1.48 -23.58
C SER A 162 3.54 2.00 -24.93
N GLN A 163 3.36 1.11 -25.91
CA GLN A 163 2.85 1.41 -27.24
C GLN A 163 1.40 0.93 -27.43
N PHE A 164 0.80 0.29 -26.42
CA PHE A 164 -0.55 -0.28 -26.49
C PHE A 164 -1.61 0.81 -26.54
N GLN A 165 -2.56 0.68 -27.46
CA GLN A 165 -3.68 1.61 -27.64
C GLN A 165 -4.99 0.90 -27.33
N SER A 166 -5.40 0.92 -26.06
CA SER A 166 -6.55 0.16 -25.55
C SER A 166 -7.84 0.34 -26.36
N TRP A 167 -8.11 1.54 -26.89
CA TRP A 167 -9.31 1.85 -27.67
C TRP A 167 -9.33 1.24 -29.09
N ARG A 168 -8.23 0.65 -29.56
CA ARG A 168 -8.10 0.02 -30.90
C ARG A 168 -7.49 -1.38 -30.85
N SER A 169 -7.01 -1.82 -29.70
CA SER A 169 -6.51 -3.16 -29.47
C SER A 169 -7.64 -4.10 -29.03
N ALA A 170 -7.47 -5.41 -29.25
CA ALA A 170 -8.39 -6.39 -28.71
C ALA A 170 -8.26 -6.44 -27.19
N VAL A 171 -9.38 -6.29 -26.49
CA VAL A 171 -9.47 -6.43 -25.03
C VAL A 171 -10.65 -7.35 -24.73
N SER A 172 -10.32 -8.60 -24.42
CA SER A 172 -11.20 -9.61 -23.86
C SER A 172 -10.66 -10.02 -22.50
N VAL A 173 -11.48 -9.82 -21.47
CA VAL A 173 -11.09 -9.90 -20.05
C VAL A 173 -11.75 -11.13 -19.41
N TYR A 174 -10.96 -11.90 -18.66
CA TYR A 174 -11.46 -12.95 -17.77
C TYR A 174 -11.41 -12.45 -16.32
N GLU A 175 -12.57 -12.15 -15.74
CA GLU A 175 -12.68 -11.68 -14.36
C GLU A 175 -12.54 -12.85 -13.37
N VAL A 176 -11.71 -12.69 -12.33
CA VAL A 176 -11.31 -13.76 -11.42
C VAL A 176 -11.27 -13.28 -9.98
N HIS A 177 -12.01 -13.98 -9.11
CA HIS A 177 -11.77 -13.96 -7.67
C HIS A 177 -10.79 -15.08 -7.30
N LEU A 178 -9.55 -14.73 -6.94
CA LEU A 178 -8.46 -15.67 -6.71
C LEU A 178 -8.80 -16.74 -5.66
N GLY A 179 -9.48 -16.34 -4.58
CA GLY A 179 -9.82 -17.24 -3.48
C GLY A 179 -10.90 -18.28 -3.79
N SER A 180 -11.61 -18.16 -4.92
CA SER A 180 -12.70 -19.08 -5.28
C SER A 180 -12.62 -19.63 -6.70
N TRP A 181 -11.65 -19.20 -7.52
CA TRP A 181 -11.43 -19.78 -8.85
C TRP A 181 -11.12 -21.27 -8.75
N LYS A 182 -10.14 -21.61 -7.90
CA LYS A 182 -9.85 -22.98 -7.47
C LYS A 182 -9.31 -22.94 -6.05
N LEU A 183 -9.98 -23.64 -5.14
CA LEU A 183 -9.68 -23.58 -3.71
C LEU A 183 -8.30 -24.14 -3.39
N GLY A 184 -7.60 -23.46 -2.46
CA GLY A 184 -6.34 -23.93 -1.89
C GLY A 184 -5.09 -23.59 -2.70
N LEU A 185 -5.22 -22.77 -3.75
CA LEU A 185 -4.06 -22.36 -4.55
C LEU A 185 -3.36 -21.12 -3.97
N SER A 186 -2.03 -21.19 -3.95
CA SER A 186 -1.12 -20.06 -3.76
C SER A 186 -0.94 -19.24 -5.05
N TYR A 187 -0.34 -18.07 -4.96
CA TYR A 187 0.03 -17.27 -6.15
C TYR A 187 0.95 -18.04 -7.11
N ARG A 188 1.85 -18.88 -6.59
CA ARG A 188 2.73 -19.73 -7.41
C ARG A 188 1.97 -20.80 -8.19
N GLU A 189 0.97 -21.41 -7.56
CA GLU A 189 0.15 -22.42 -8.23
C GLU A 189 -0.78 -21.76 -9.26
N LEU A 190 -1.35 -20.60 -8.93
CA LEU A 190 -2.11 -19.76 -9.87
C LEU A 190 -1.26 -19.37 -11.09
N ALA A 191 0.02 -19.03 -10.89
CA ALA A 191 0.96 -18.69 -11.97
C ALA A 191 1.16 -19.83 -12.98
N THR A 192 0.83 -21.06 -12.60
CA THR A 192 0.85 -22.22 -13.50
C THR A 192 -0.55 -22.51 -14.03
N GLU A 193 -1.51 -22.74 -13.13
CA GLU A 193 -2.82 -23.25 -13.49
C GLU A 193 -3.71 -22.20 -14.16
N LEU A 194 -3.83 -21.01 -13.55
CA LEU A 194 -4.68 -19.94 -14.07
C LEU A 194 -4.11 -19.41 -15.39
N VAL A 195 -2.80 -19.21 -15.46
CA VAL A 195 -2.12 -18.71 -16.67
C VAL A 195 -2.35 -19.66 -17.85
N ALA A 196 -2.12 -20.97 -17.66
CA ALA A 196 -2.36 -21.97 -18.70
C ALA A 196 -3.83 -21.98 -19.16
N TYR A 197 -4.77 -21.87 -18.22
CA TYR A 197 -6.20 -21.84 -18.52
C TYR A 197 -6.58 -20.60 -19.34
N VAL A 198 -6.22 -19.40 -18.88
CA VAL A 198 -6.55 -18.13 -19.53
C VAL A 198 -5.94 -18.07 -20.94
N GLN A 199 -4.69 -18.53 -21.08
CA GLN A 199 -4.02 -18.63 -22.37
C GLN A 199 -4.73 -19.60 -23.32
N GLN A 200 -5.12 -20.79 -22.83
CA GLN A 200 -5.85 -21.78 -23.64
C GLN A 200 -7.20 -21.26 -24.13
N GLN A 201 -7.91 -20.47 -23.29
CA GLN A 201 -9.19 -19.88 -23.67
C GLN A 201 -9.05 -18.67 -24.61
N GLY A 202 -7.83 -18.12 -24.75
CA GLY A 202 -7.55 -17.01 -25.68
C GLY A 202 -8.00 -15.63 -25.18
N PHE A 203 -8.14 -15.44 -23.87
CA PHE A 203 -8.33 -14.11 -23.30
C PHE A 203 -7.05 -13.27 -23.41
N THR A 204 -7.22 -11.96 -23.51
CA THR A 204 -6.10 -11.01 -23.62
C THR A 204 -5.66 -10.46 -22.26
N HIS A 205 -6.58 -10.44 -21.29
CA HIS A 205 -6.38 -9.90 -19.96
C HIS A 205 -7.07 -10.78 -18.93
N VAL A 206 -6.54 -10.78 -17.72
CA VAL A 206 -7.24 -11.18 -16.50
C VAL A 206 -7.58 -9.92 -15.71
N GLU A 207 -8.77 -9.86 -15.13
CA GLU A 207 -9.13 -8.85 -14.13
C GLU A 207 -9.29 -9.53 -12.79
N PHE A 208 -8.50 -9.11 -11.81
CA PHE A 208 -8.63 -9.62 -10.45
C PHE A 208 -9.60 -8.74 -9.67
N LEU A 209 -10.57 -9.38 -9.01
CA LEU A 209 -11.22 -8.78 -7.84
C LEU A 209 -10.14 -8.35 -6.82
N PRO A 210 -10.46 -7.43 -5.89
CA PRO A 210 -9.43 -6.77 -5.10
C PRO A 210 -8.50 -7.76 -4.39
N VAL A 211 -7.21 -7.70 -4.74
CA VAL A 211 -6.15 -8.51 -4.12
C VAL A 211 -5.48 -7.79 -2.96
N THR A 212 -5.80 -6.51 -2.72
CA THR A 212 -5.37 -5.77 -1.54
C THR A 212 -5.82 -6.45 -0.26
N GLU A 213 -5.02 -6.40 0.81
CA GLU A 213 -5.36 -7.09 2.05
C GLU A 213 -6.68 -6.57 2.66
N HIS A 214 -7.52 -7.52 3.05
CA HIS A 214 -8.85 -7.31 3.59
C HIS A 214 -9.13 -8.36 4.67
N PRO A 215 -9.79 -8.02 5.78
CA PRO A 215 -9.96 -8.96 6.89
C PRO A 215 -11.07 -9.99 6.64
N TYR A 216 -12.11 -9.61 5.90
CA TYR A 216 -13.32 -10.40 5.77
C TYR A 216 -13.49 -10.98 4.36
N GLY A 217 -13.29 -12.30 4.22
CA GLY A 217 -13.35 -12.99 2.91
C GLY A 217 -14.68 -12.79 2.14
N PRO A 218 -15.86 -12.83 2.78
CA PRO A 218 -17.12 -12.57 2.09
C PRO A 218 -17.32 -11.13 1.58
N SER A 219 -16.43 -10.18 1.89
CA SER A 219 -16.40 -8.88 1.20
C SER A 219 -15.88 -8.98 -0.24
N TRP A 220 -15.36 -10.15 -0.64
CA TRP A 220 -14.70 -10.40 -1.92
C TRP A 220 -13.52 -9.47 -2.23
N GLY A 221 -12.97 -8.83 -1.19
CA GLY A 221 -11.88 -7.87 -1.28
C GLY A 221 -12.31 -6.41 -1.23
N TYR A 222 -13.61 -6.08 -1.33
CA TYR A 222 -14.07 -4.69 -1.40
C TYR A 222 -14.07 -3.95 -0.04
N GLN A 223 -13.72 -4.61 1.07
CA GLN A 223 -13.51 -3.95 2.36
C GLN A 223 -12.03 -4.02 2.75
N VAL A 224 -11.24 -3.16 2.11
CA VAL A 224 -9.77 -3.14 2.18
C VAL A 224 -9.27 -2.48 3.48
N THR A 225 -8.24 -3.05 4.09
CA THR A 225 -7.56 -2.45 5.25
C THR A 225 -6.07 -2.15 4.99
N SER A 226 -5.40 -2.88 4.10
CA SER A 226 -4.00 -2.59 3.74
C SER A 226 -3.85 -2.39 2.23
N PHE A 227 -3.79 -1.13 1.81
CA PHE A 227 -3.86 -0.71 0.41
C PHE A 227 -2.58 -0.94 -0.38
N PHE A 228 -1.47 -1.19 0.31
CA PHE A 228 -0.12 -1.39 -0.24
C PHE A 228 0.38 -2.83 -0.11
N ALA A 229 -0.47 -3.78 0.30
CA ALA A 229 -0.09 -5.19 0.43
C ALA A 229 -1.05 -6.08 -0.37
N PRO A 230 -0.55 -7.01 -1.20
CA PRO A 230 -1.37 -8.12 -1.66
C PRO A 230 -1.75 -8.99 -0.48
N THR A 231 -2.95 -9.56 -0.52
CA THR A 231 -3.46 -10.39 0.55
C THR A 231 -2.54 -11.58 0.78
N SER A 232 -2.19 -11.79 2.04
CA SER A 232 -1.29 -12.85 2.50
C SER A 232 -1.91 -14.25 2.40
N ARG A 233 -3.22 -14.34 2.10
CA ARG A 233 -3.95 -15.62 1.95
C ARG A 233 -3.35 -16.56 0.91
N PHE A 234 -2.70 -16.03 -0.12
CA PHE A 234 -2.19 -16.82 -1.25
C PHE A 234 -0.66 -16.86 -1.32
N GLY A 235 0.06 -16.17 -0.44
CA GLY A 235 1.51 -16.12 -0.47
C GLY A 235 2.09 -14.74 -0.17
N SER A 236 3.39 -14.59 -0.44
CA SER A 236 4.10 -13.33 -0.23
C SER A 236 3.89 -12.33 -1.38
N PRO A 237 4.24 -11.04 -1.18
CA PRO A 237 4.26 -10.06 -2.26
C PRO A 237 5.10 -10.48 -3.47
N ASP A 238 6.28 -11.05 -3.26
CA ASP A 238 7.12 -11.58 -4.35
C ASP A 238 6.47 -12.74 -5.11
N GLU A 239 5.63 -13.54 -4.45
CA GLU A 239 4.85 -14.58 -5.12
C GLU A 239 3.70 -14.01 -5.96
N PHE A 240 3.11 -12.89 -5.54
CA PHE A 240 2.16 -12.17 -6.38
C PHE A 240 2.85 -11.53 -7.60
N LYS A 241 4.06 -10.95 -7.43
CA LYS A 241 4.89 -10.49 -8.56
C LYS A 241 5.18 -11.63 -9.54
N PHE A 242 5.48 -12.83 -9.04
CA PHE A 242 5.68 -14.03 -9.85
C PHE A 242 4.43 -14.41 -10.68
N LEU A 243 3.23 -14.29 -10.13
CA LEU A 243 1.99 -14.50 -10.88
C LEU A 243 1.83 -13.48 -12.02
N VAL A 244 2.06 -12.19 -11.75
CA VAL A 244 1.98 -11.14 -12.76
C VAL A 244 3.02 -11.35 -13.87
N ASP A 245 4.26 -11.66 -13.51
CA ASP A 245 5.34 -11.94 -14.46
C ASP A 245 5.00 -13.16 -15.35
N ALA A 246 4.41 -14.21 -14.77
CA ALA A 246 3.95 -15.38 -15.52
C ALA A 246 2.84 -15.03 -16.54
N LEU A 247 1.89 -14.16 -16.16
CA LEU A 247 0.85 -13.66 -17.06
C LEU A 247 1.45 -12.84 -18.20
N HIS A 248 2.36 -11.92 -17.90
CA HIS A 248 3.06 -11.10 -18.90
C HIS A 248 3.87 -11.95 -19.88
N ASN A 249 4.59 -12.96 -19.39
CA ASN A 249 5.34 -13.91 -20.21
C ASN A 249 4.42 -14.76 -21.10
N ALA A 250 3.17 -14.99 -20.69
CA ALA A 250 2.14 -15.64 -21.49
C ALA A 250 1.41 -14.68 -22.45
N GLY A 251 1.74 -13.39 -22.43
CA GLY A 251 1.13 -12.36 -23.27
C GLY A 251 -0.25 -11.89 -22.79
N ILE A 252 -0.54 -12.04 -21.49
CA ILE A 252 -1.82 -11.71 -20.86
C ILE A 252 -1.61 -10.50 -19.96
N GLY A 253 -2.42 -9.47 -20.14
CA GLY A 253 -2.39 -8.30 -19.26
C GLY A 253 -3.17 -8.49 -17.96
N VAL A 254 -2.81 -7.72 -16.94
CA VAL A 254 -3.39 -7.80 -15.59
C VAL A 254 -4.10 -6.50 -15.24
N ILE A 255 -5.40 -6.60 -15.00
CA ILE A 255 -6.23 -5.52 -14.47
C ILE A 255 -6.52 -5.82 -13.00
N LEU A 256 -6.47 -4.80 -12.14
CA LEU A 256 -6.78 -4.93 -10.73
C LEU A 256 -7.97 -4.07 -10.35
N ASP A 257 -8.94 -4.65 -9.65
CA ASP A 257 -9.95 -3.88 -8.93
C ASP A 257 -9.30 -3.11 -7.78
N TRP A 258 -9.32 -1.79 -7.91
CA TRP A 258 -8.83 -0.84 -6.92
C TRP A 258 -10.02 -0.18 -6.23
N VAL A 259 -9.99 -0.11 -4.89
CA VAL A 259 -11.15 0.24 -4.05
C VAL A 259 -10.92 1.57 -3.30
N PRO A 260 -10.86 2.73 -3.99
CA PRO A 260 -10.65 4.03 -3.36
C PRO A 260 -11.93 4.63 -2.74
N ALA A 261 -13.08 3.99 -2.91
CA ALA A 261 -14.37 4.59 -2.57
C ALA A 261 -14.61 4.62 -1.06
N HIS A 262 -14.19 3.58 -0.33
CA HIS A 262 -14.45 3.44 1.09
C HIS A 262 -13.47 2.45 1.77
N PHE A 263 -13.53 2.37 3.09
CA PHE A 263 -12.81 1.39 3.91
C PHE A 263 -13.66 0.98 5.12
N PRO A 264 -13.44 -0.19 5.74
CA PRO A 264 -14.28 -0.66 6.85
C PRO A 264 -13.99 0.06 8.17
N LYS A 265 -14.87 -0.11 9.16
CA LYS A 265 -14.80 0.52 10.50
C LYS A 265 -13.88 -0.21 11.50
N ASP A 266 -13.08 -1.16 11.02
CA ASP A 266 -12.10 -1.87 11.83
C ASP A 266 -11.15 -0.89 12.54
N GLU A 267 -11.25 -0.83 13.88
CA GLU A 267 -10.52 0.13 14.71
C GLU A 267 -9.00 -0.03 14.59
N TRP A 268 -8.52 -1.26 14.39
CA TRP A 268 -7.10 -1.55 14.18
C TRP A 268 -6.57 -1.14 12.79
N ALA A 269 -7.43 -0.66 11.88
CA ALA A 269 -7.04 -0.22 10.55
C ALA A 269 -7.03 1.32 10.46
N LEU A 270 -7.72 1.94 9.49
CA LEU A 270 -7.67 3.38 9.22
C LEU A 270 -8.70 4.22 9.99
N ALA A 271 -9.73 3.58 10.57
CA ALA A 271 -10.82 4.28 11.23
C ALA A 271 -10.32 5.03 12.46
N LYS A 272 -10.62 6.34 12.54
CA LYS A 272 -10.21 7.20 13.66
C LYS A 272 -8.72 7.09 14.05
N PHE A 273 -7.86 6.95 13.05
CA PHE A 273 -6.46 6.52 13.20
C PHE A 273 -5.63 7.22 14.29
N ASP A 274 -5.87 8.52 14.52
CA ASP A 274 -5.16 9.31 15.56
C ASP A 274 -6.10 9.89 16.63
N GLY A 275 -7.27 9.23 16.83
CA GLY A 275 -8.36 9.70 17.67
C GLY A 275 -9.26 10.74 17.00
N THR A 276 -8.95 11.16 15.76
CA THR A 276 -9.79 12.04 14.94
C THR A 276 -10.24 11.34 13.66
N ALA A 277 -11.24 11.89 12.98
CA ALA A 277 -11.58 11.51 11.60
C ALA A 277 -10.44 11.90 10.64
N LEU A 278 -9.41 11.06 10.58
CA LEU A 278 -8.15 11.35 9.90
C LEU A 278 -8.24 11.06 8.40
N TYR A 279 -8.51 9.80 8.07
CA TYR A 279 -8.65 9.32 6.70
C TYR A 279 -10.07 9.53 6.18
N GLU A 280 -11.07 9.35 7.03
CA GLU A 280 -12.48 9.61 6.77
C GLU A 280 -12.85 11.08 6.94
N HIS A 281 -13.97 11.49 6.34
CA HIS A 281 -14.51 12.82 6.56
C HIS A 281 -15.22 12.92 7.93
N ALA A 282 -14.97 13.99 8.69
CA ALA A 282 -15.51 14.15 10.06
C ALA A 282 -17.04 14.29 10.11
N ASP A 283 -17.64 14.90 9.08
CA ASP A 283 -19.11 14.93 8.91
C ASP A 283 -19.60 13.57 8.40
N PRO A 284 -20.40 12.81 9.17
CA PRO A 284 -20.87 11.48 8.76
C PRO A 284 -21.71 11.49 7.47
N ARG A 285 -22.36 12.62 7.15
CA ARG A 285 -23.09 12.81 5.89
C ARG A 285 -22.18 12.84 4.67
N LEU A 286 -20.87 12.94 4.87
CA LEU A 286 -19.84 12.91 3.82
C LEU A 286 -18.86 11.75 4.05
N GLY A 287 -18.73 11.28 5.30
CA GLY A 287 -17.74 10.31 5.75
C GLY A 287 -18.24 8.89 5.94
N GLU A 288 -19.53 8.59 5.73
CA GLU A 288 -20.07 7.23 5.91
C GLU A 288 -20.97 6.79 4.75
N HIS A 289 -20.88 5.52 4.37
CA HIS A 289 -21.91 4.83 3.61
C HIS A 289 -22.84 4.08 4.59
N PRO A 290 -24.04 4.62 4.89
CA PRO A 290 -24.89 4.10 5.95
C PRO A 290 -25.34 2.66 5.67
N ASP A 291 -25.73 2.35 4.43
CA ASP A 291 -26.21 1.02 4.05
C ASP A 291 -25.09 -0.04 4.03
N TRP A 292 -23.83 0.37 3.88
CA TRP A 292 -22.69 -0.53 3.83
C TRP A 292 -21.99 -0.66 5.18
N GLY A 293 -22.23 0.28 6.10
CA GLY A 293 -21.53 0.36 7.38
C GLY A 293 -20.05 0.71 7.25
N THR A 294 -19.62 1.36 6.16
CA THR A 294 -18.22 1.69 5.87
C THR A 294 -17.96 3.21 5.93
N LEU A 295 -16.67 3.59 5.97
CA LEU A 295 -16.22 4.98 6.00
C LEU A 295 -15.75 5.43 4.61
N ILE A 296 -16.01 6.69 4.29
CA ILE A 296 -15.63 7.34 3.04
C ILE A 296 -14.39 8.20 3.28
N PHE A 297 -13.39 8.05 2.42
CA PHE A 297 -12.18 8.85 2.47
C PHE A 297 -12.48 10.36 2.34
N ASN A 298 -11.76 11.19 3.10
CA ASN A 298 -11.77 12.63 2.93
C ASN A 298 -10.89 13.02 1.73
N PHE A 299 -11.44 12.90 0.53
CA PHE A 299 -10.74 13.22 -0.73
C PHE A 299 -10.21 14.66 -0.80
N GLY A 300 -10.78 15.58 -0.02
CA GLY A 300 -10.36 16.99 0.05
C GLY A 300 -9.07 17.20 0.84
N ARG A 301 -8.68 16.24 1.69
CA ARG A 301 -7.46 16.32 2.52
C ARG A 301 -6.24 15.87 1.71
N ASN A 302 -5.19 16.70 1.71
CA ASN A 302 -4.02 16.50 0.86
C ASN A 302 -3.35 15.15 1.06
N GLU A 303 -3.07 14.77 2.31
CA GLU A 303 -2.36 13.54 2.64
C GLU A 303 -3.21 12.29 2.35
N VAL A 304 -4.53 12.39 2.54
CA VAL A 304 -5.48 11.31 2.20
C VAL A 304 -5.58 11.11 0.69
N ARG A 305 -5.70 12.21 -0.07
CA ARG A 305 -5.61 12.16 -1.54
C ARG A 305 -4.28 11.56 -1.98
N ASN A 306 -3.18 11.93 -1.33
CA ASN A 306 -1.86 11.41 -1.65
C ASN A 306 -1.74 9.91 -1.37
N PHE A 307 -2.26 9.45 -0.24
CA PHE A 307 -2.32 8.03 0.11
C PHE A 307 -3.02 7.23 -0.99
N LEU A 308 -4.18 7.68 -1.45
CA LEU A 308 -4.94 7.00 -2.51
C LEU A 308 -4.21 7.05 -3.85
N VAL A 309 -3.77 8.23 -4.31
CA VAL A 309 -3.05 8.36 -5.58
C VAL A 309 -1.77 7.53 -5.58
N ALA A 310 -1.01 7.56 -4.49
CA ALA A 310 0.19 6.74 -4.34
C ALA A 310 -0.15 5.24 -4.31
N SER A 311 -1.27 4.82 -3.72
CA SER A 311 -1.69 3.41 -3.76
C SER A 311 -1.95 2.93 -5.20
N ALA A 312 -2.60 3.74 -6.03
CA ALA A 312 -2.81 3.41 -7.44
C ALA A 312 -1.47 3.29 -8.20
N LEU A 313 -0.57 4.26 -8.02
CA LEU A 313 0.75 4.25 -8.65
C LEU A 313 1.63 3.10 -8.16
N TYR A 314 1.49 2.71 -6.88
CA TYR A 314 2.23 1.61 -6.27
C TYR A 314 1.96 0.29 -7.00
N TRP A 315 0.69 -0.06 -7.24
CA TRP A 315 0.33 -1.28 -7.98
C TRP A 315 0.86 -1.28 -9.41
N LEU A 316 0.78 -0.14 -10.11
CA LEU A 316 1.29 -0.01 -11.48
C LEU A 316 2.82 -0.09 -11.56
N THR A 317 3.52 0.37 -10.52
CA THR A 317 4.98 0.51 -10.50
C THR A 317 5.68 -0.70 -9.87
N GLU A 318 5.26 -1.14 -8.69
CA GLU A 318 5.95 -2.18 -7.92
C GLU A 318 5.47 -3.60 -8.26
N PHE A 319 4.25 -3.71 -8.80
CA PHE A 319 3.63 -4.98 -9.21
C PHE A 319 3.35 -5.07 -10.72
N HIS A 320 3.77 -4.06 -11.50
CA HIS A 320 3.64 -4.02 -12.95
C HIS A 320 2.19 -4.18 -13.47
N ILE A 321 1.17 -3.92 -12.66
CA ILE A 321 -0.24 -4.01 -13.08
C ILE A 321 -0.50 -3.11 -14.31
N ASP A 322 -1.32 -3.58 -15.26
CA ASP A 322 -1.52 -2.94 -16.57
C ASP A 322 -2.73 -1.99 -16.60
N GLY A 323 -3.66 -2.15 -15.67
CA GLY A 323 -4.85 -1.31 -15.57
C GLY A 323 -5.53 -1.44 -14.21
N LEU A 324 -6.32 -0.43 -13.87
CA LEU A 324 -7.15 -0.43 -12.66
C LEU A 324 -8.62 -0.29 -13.06
N ARG A 325 -9.48 -1.09 -12.43
CA ARG A 325 -10.94 -0.91 -12.48
C ARG A 325 -11.42 -0.41 -11.13
N VAL A 326 -12.29 0.60 -11.15
CA VAL A 326 -12.88 1.19 -9.94
C VAL A 326 -14.35 0.85 -9.92
N ASP A 327 -14.78 0.11 -8.91
CA ASP A 327 -16.19 -0.19 -8.69
C ASP A 327 -16.95 1.00 -8.07
N ALA A 328 -18.27 1.01 -8.27
CA ALA A 328 -19.20 1.91 -7.59
C ALA A 328 -18.84 3.40 -7.63
N VAL A 329 -18.22 3.91 -8.71
CA VAL A 329 -17.78 5.32 -8.84
C VAL A 329 -18.87 6.35 -8.49
N ALA A 330 -20.14 6.01 -8.71
CA ALA A 330 -21.27 6.86 -8.29
C ALA A 330 -21.24 7.19 -6.78
N SER A 331 -20.78 6.26 -5.93
CA SER A 331 -20.65 6.46 -4.48
C SER A 331 -19.64 7.53 -4.10
N MET A 332 -18.68 7.82 -4.99
CA MET A 332 -17.68 8.87 -4.83
C MET A 332 -18.15 10.23 -5.39
N LEU A 333 -19.02 10.21 -6.42
CA LEU A 333 -19.45 11.41 -7.13
C LEU A 333 -20.64 12.12 -6.47
N TYR A 334 -21.55 11.37 -5.85
CA TYR A 334 -22.83 11.86 -5.36
C TYR A 334 -22.87 11.96 -3.84
N LEU A 335 -23.13 13.16 -3.31
CA LEU A 335 -23.28 13.41 -1.87
C LEU A 335 -24.59 12.85 -1.30
N ASP A 336 -25.52 12.44 -2.15
CA ASP A 336 -26.82 11.83 -1.82
C ASP A 336 -26.85 10.32 -2.13
N TYR A 337 -25.70 9.71 -2.42
CA TYR A 337 -25.63 8.28 -2.71
C TYR A 337 -26.11 7.41 -1.53
N SER A 338 -27.20 6.67 -1.74
CA SER A 338 -27.79 5.76 -0.74
C SER A 338 -28.12 6.46 0.59
N ARG A 339 -28.67 7.68 0.53
CA ARG A 339 -29.10 8.46 1.69
C ARG A 339 -30.57 8.86 1.53
N GLU A 340 -31.34 8.75 2.61
CA GLU A 340 -32.66 9.37 2.69
C GLU A 340 -32.50 10.91 2.77
N GLU A 341 -33.43 11.66 2.16
CA GLU A 341 -33.40 13.13 2.04
C GLU A 341 -33.20 13.89 3.35
#